data_AF-A0A0W0UJT0-F1
#
_entry.id   AF-A0A0W0UJT0-F1
#
_cell.length_a   1.000
_cell.length_b   1.000
_cell.length_c   1.000
_cell.angle_alpha   90.00
_cell.angle_beta   90.00
_cell.angle_gamma   90.00
#
_symmetry.space_group_name_H-M   'P 1'
#
loop_
_entity.id
_entity.type
_entity.pdbx_description
1 polymer ?
#
loop_
_entity_poly.entity_id
_entity_poly.type
_entity_poly.pdbx_seq_one_letter_code
_entity_poly.pdbx_strand_id
1 'polypeptide(L)'
;MSVEKSEVENDLSEWLSTYGLVTVERIMERYKIRLQQEDLISVIKSPNTFYHQLVRVPLKNVLNGIILQQAHDYQVYAQKLFVDYLLSGESSKSADSPGGYTREDLEKERQSLIKMGEAFHEQELAHTRLIADSQKSLIKQVEEWQKILQQVAKKIKTAMQSQQIVVSENAVIQAINILLILQDVTKTSDVALKNEGWTRVEKILQQKLSEDLRQQFVEQIASLRNFMLETESLLQGFIDVIAAMTARLRDFRTQFYNLILKVTELIRQLPEYRANSVQTEENRESLHFDKAIGDQS
;
A
#
# COMPACT_ATOMS: atom_id res chain seq x y z
N MET A 1 -8.81 25.62 -27.59
CA MET A 1 -7.86 25.12 -26.57
C MET A 1 -8.67 24.38 -25.53
N SER A 2 -8.78 23.07 -25.71
CA SER A 2 -9.57 22.18 -24.87
C SER A 2 -8.70 21.78 -23.68
N VAL A 3 -9.13 22.16 -22.48
CA VAL A 3 -8.48 21.74 -21.23
C VAL A 3 -8.72 20.24 -21.11
N GLU A 4 -7.67 19.44 -21.34
CA GLU A 4 -7.66 18.03 -21.02
C GLU A 4 -7.90 17.86 -19.52
N LYS A 5 -9.02 17.22 -19.18
CA LYS A 5 -9.27 16.69 -17.84
C LYS A 5 -8.22 15.61 -17.61
N SER A 6 -7.21 15.90 -16.79
CA SER A 6 -6.43 14.86 -16.14
C SER A 6 -7.38 14.15 -15.17
N GLU A 7 -7.99 13.05 -15.60
CA GLU A 7 -8.63 12.11 -14.68
C GLU A 7 -7.55 11.67 -13.70
N VAL A 8 -7.77 11.94 -12.40
CA VAL A 8 -6.90 11.42 -11.35
C VAL A 8 -6.99 9.91 -11.43
N GLU A 9 -5.96 9.28 -11.98
CA GLU A 9 -5.89 7.84 -12.17
C GLU A 9 -6.05 7.15 -10.82
N ASN A 10 -7.02 6.24 -10.72
CA ASN A 10 -7.30 5.57 -9.46
C ASN A 10 -6.32 4.42 -9.24
N ASP A 11 -5.15 4.75 -8.70
CA ASP A 11 -4.09 3.79 -8.30
C ASP A 11 -4.61 2.60 -7.46
N LEU A 12 -5.77 2.73 -6.79
CA LEU A 12 -6.32 1.70 -5.91
C LEU A 12 -7.35 0.78 -6.59
N SER A 13 -7.66 0.94 -7.88
CA SER A 13 -8.64 0.08 -8.56
C SER A 13 -8.25 -1.39 -8.58
N GLU A 14 -6.95 -1.69 -8.55
CA GLU A 14 -6.40 -3.06 -8.44
C GLU A 14 -6.80 -3.75 -7.12
N TRP A 15 -7.17 -2.97 -6.11
CA TRP A 15 -7.54 -3.45 -4.78
C TRP A 15 -9.05 -3.68 -4.60
N LEU A 16 -9.86 -3.59 -5.66
CA LEU A 16 -11.31 -3.87 -5.62
C LEU A 16 -11.64 -5.38 -5.50
N SER A 17 -10.66 -6.22 -5.17
CA SER A 17 -10.87 -7.63 -4.86
C SER A 17 -11.38 -7.84 -3.43
N THR A 18 -11.88 -9.04 -3.13
CA THR A 18 -12.26 -9.43 -1.76
C THR A 18 -11.08 -9.32 -0.80
N TYR A 19 -9.87 -9.66 -1.25
CA TYR A 19 -8.64 -9.51 -0.48
C TYR A 19 -8.31 -8.04 -0.20
N GLY A 20 -8.44 -7.18 -1.21
CA GLY A 20 -8.20 -5.74 -1.05
C GLY A 20 -9.20 -5.09 -0.11
N LEU A 21 -10.49 -5.45 -0.19
CA LEU A 21 -11.52 -4.98 0.76
C LEU A 21 -11.21 -5.36 2.20
N VAL A 22 -10.83 -6.61 2.47
CA VAL A 22 -10.42 -7.05 3.82
C VAL A 22 -9.16 -6.31 4.28
N THR A 23 -8.23 -6.03 3.38
CA THR A 23 -7.01 -5.28 3.70
C THR A 23 -7.33 -3.84 4.09
N VAL A 24 -8.17 -3.16 3.31
CA VAL A 24 -8.65 -1.79 3.60
C VAL A 24 -9.41 -1.76 4.91
N GLU A 25 -10.30 -2.72 5.15
CA GLU A 25 -11.05 -2.83 6.40
C GLU A 25 -10.11 -2.95 7.61
N ARG A 26 -9.11 -3.85 7.55
CA ARG A 26 -8.12 -4.00 8.62
C ARG A 26 -7.27 -2.76 8.86
N ILE A 27 -6.92 -2.03 7.80
CA ILE A 27 -6.19 -0.75 7.92
C ILE A 27 -7.07 0.27 8.65
N MET A 28 -8.32 0.42 8.24
CA MET A 28 -9.28 1.35 8.85
C MET A 28 -9.60 0.98 10.31
N GLU A 29 -9.68 -0.32 10.63
CA GLU A 29 -9.85 -0.80 12.00
C GLU A 29 -8.68 -0.41 12.92
N ARG A 30 -7.43 -0.45 12.43
CA ARG A 30 -6.27 0.04 13.21
C ARG A 30 -6.39 1.53 13.53
N TYR A 31 -7.05 2.28 12.67
CA TYR A 31 -7.37 3.69 12.87
C TYR A 31 -8.66 3.90 13.68
N LYS A 32 -9.29 2.83 14.19
CA LYS A 32 -10.57 2.85 14.91
C LYS A 32 -11.72 3.45 14.09
N ILE A 33 -11.61 3.41 12.76
CA ILE A 33 -12.64 3.86 11.83
C ILE A 33 -13.38 2.60 11.35
N ARG A 34 -14.70 2.55 11.60
CA ARG A 34 -15.57 1.48 11.12
C ARG A 34 -16.56 2.05 10.11
N LEU A 35 -16.43 1.62 8.86
CA LEU A 35 -17.32 1.98 7.76
C LEU A 35 -18.14 0.76 7.35
N GLN A 36 -19.31 0.98 6.74
CA GLN A 36 -20.07 -0.14 6.17
C GLN A 36 -19.43 -0.61 4.87
N GLN A 37 -19.70 -1.86 4.47
CA GLN A 37 -19.06 -2.49 3.31
C GLN A 37 -19.30 -1.72 1.99
N GLU A 38 -20.50 -1.17 1.81
CA GLU A 38 -20.84 -0.31 0.67
C GLU A 38 -19.98 0.98 0.63
N ASP A 39 -19.63 1.50 1.81
CA ASP A 39 -18.84 2.71 1.95
C ASP A 39 -17.35 2.42 1.73
N LEU A 40 -16.86 1.25 2.16
CA LEU A 40 -15.48 0.79 1.88
C LEU A 40 -15.19 0.71 0.39
N ILE A 41 -16.14 0.20 -0.41
CA ILE A 41 -16.01 0.17 -1.88
C ILE A 41 -15.90 1.59 -2.43
N SER A 42 -16.70 2.51 -1.90
CA SER A 42 -16.73 3.90 -2.33
C SER A 42 -15.42 4.63 -1.99
N VAL A 43 -14.80 4.30 -0.85
CA VAL A 43 -13.47 4.79 -0.45
C VAL A 43 -12.38 4.37 -1.44
N ILE A 44 -12.39 3.10 -1.88
CA ILE A 44 -11.39 2.62 -2.86
C ILE A 44 -11.61 3.28 -4.22
N LYS A 45 -12.87 3.47 -4.64
CA LYS A 45 -13.20 4.03 -5.96
C LYS A 45 -12.98 5.54 -6.09
N SER A 46 -12.98 6.27 -4.98
CA SER A 46 -13.03 7.74 -5.00
C SER A 46 -11.68 8.32 -4.54
N PRO A 47 -10.78 8.68 -5.47
CA PRO A 47 -9.40 9.08 -5.16
C PRO A 47 -9.30 10.34 -4.31
N ASN A 48 -10.31 11.21 -4.40
CA ASN A 48 -10.32 12.53 -3.77
C ASN A 48 -11.04 12.55 -2.42
N THR A 49 -11.12 11.42 -1.72
CA THR A 49 -11.76 11.32 -0.40
C THR A 49 -10.73 11.19 0.71
N PHE A 50 -11.05 11.69 1.91
CA PHE A 50 -10.14 11.62 3.06
C PHE A 50 -9.72 10.18 3.38
N TYR A 51 -10.69 9.27 3.35
CA TYR A 51 -10.47 7.87 3.65
C TYR A 51 -9.61 7.20 2.57
N HIS A 52 -9.75 7.59 1.30
CA HIS A 52 -8.87 7.10 0.25
C HIS A 52 -7.42 7.52 0.52
N GLN A 53 -7.21 8.78 0.85
CA GLN A 53 -5.90 9.32 1.19
C GLN A 53 -5.26 8.57 2.37
N LEU A 54 -6.03 8.30 3.43
CA LEU A 54 -5.57 7.53 4.59
C LEU A 54 -5.15 6.08 4.25
N VAL A 55 -5.84 5.43 3.30
CA VAL A 55 -5.56 4.03 2.93
C VAL A 55 -4.43 3.94 1.89
N ARG A 56 -4.23 4.98 1.06
CA ARG A 56 -3.29 4.98 -0.06
C ARG A 56 -1.86 4.64 0.35
N VAL A 57 -1.34 5.33 1.37
CA VAL A 57 0.04 5.12 1.86
C VAL A 57 0.25 3.70 2.42
N PRO A 58 -0.60 3.19 3.35
CA PRO A 58 -0.51 1.81 3.81
C PRO A 58 -0.61 0.76 2.70
N LEU A 59 -1.49 0.93 1.72
CA LEU A 59 -1.63 -0.04 0.62
C LEU A 59 -0.40 -0.09 -0.28
N LYS A 60 0.19 1.05 -0.64
CA LYS A 60 1.45 1.04 -1.41
C LYS A 60 2.60 0.41 -0.59
N ASN A 61 2.61 0.57 0.72
CA ASN A 61 3.55 -0.15 1.60
C ASN A 61 3.31 -1.67 1.62
N VAL A 62 2.05 -2.13 1.59
CA VAL A 62 1.71 -3.56 1.48
C VAL A 62 2.20 -4.11 0.13
N LEU A 63 2.00 -3.38 -0.97
CA LEU A 63 2.52 -3.76 -2.28
C LEU A 63 4.06 -3.91 -2.26
N ASN A 64 4.76 -2.94 -1.68
CA ASN A 64 6.21 -3.04 -1.48
C ASN A 64 6.61 -4.25 -0.64
N GLY A 65 5.82 -4.60 0.38
CA GLY A 65 6.03 -5.81 1.16
C GLY A 65 5.93 -7.10 0.32
N ILE A 66 4.99 -7.15 -0.63
CA ILE A 66 4.86 -8.28 -1.56
C ILE A 66 6.08 -8.37 -2.48
N ILE A 67 6.50 -7.26 -3.09
CA ILE A 67 7.67 -7.22 -3.99
C ILE A 67 8.95 -7.59 -3.21
N LEU A 68 9.10 -7.07 -1.99
CA LEU A 68 10.20 -7.39 -1.09
C LEU A 68 10.23 -8.89 -0.78
N GLN A 69 9.09 -9.51 -0.45
CA GLN A 69 9.02 -10.95 -0.20
C GLN A 69 9.45 -11.76 -1.43
N GLN A 70 8.99 -11.39 -2.63
CA GLN A 70 9.42 -12.06 -3.86
C GLN A 70 10.93 -11.95 -4.10
N ALA A 71 11.51 -10.77 -3.86
CA ALA A 71 12.95 -10.56 -3.97
C ALA A 71 13.73 -11.39 -2.93
N HIS A 72 13.21 -11.45 -1.70
CA HIS A 72 13.76 -12.27 -0.62
C HIS A 72 13.72 -13.76 -0.97
N ASP A 73 12.61 -14.26 -1.52
CA ASP A 73 12.49 -15.66 -1.93
C ASP A 73 13.51 -16.02 -3.04
N TYR A 74 13.78 -15.09 -3.98
CA TYR A 74 14.87 -15.26 -4.94
C TYR A 74 16.25 -15.24 -4.27
N GLN A 75 16.51 -14.31 -3.33
CA GLN A 75 17.76 -14.29 -2.59
C GLN A 75 18.01 -15.62 -1.86
N VAL A 76 17.00 -16.13 -1.15
CA VAL A 76 17.07 -17.40 -0.42
C VAL A 76 17.35 -18.56 -1.37
N TYR A 77 16.69 -18.61 -2.52
CA TYR A 77 16.97 -19.63 -3.52
C TYR A 77 18.40 -19.55 -4.06
N ALA A 78 18.89 -18.35 -4.38
CA ALA A 78 20.28 -18.16 -4.81
C ALA A 78 21.29 -18.61 -3.74
N GLN A 79 21.03 -18.31 -2.47
CA GLN A 79 21.85 -18.76 -1.35
C GLN A 79 21.86 -20.30 -1.25
N LYS A 80 20.70 -20.95 -1.37
CA LYS A 80 20.61 -22.42 -1.36
C LYS A 80 21.42 -23.06 -2.49
N LEU A 81 21.37 -22.51 -3.70
CA LEU A 81 22.21 -22.98 -4.82
C LEU A 81 23.70 -22.94 -4.48
N PHE A 82 24.16 -21.86 -3.85
CA PHE A 82 25.56 -21.76 -3.43
C PHE A 82 25.90 -22.70 -2.26
N VAL A 83 25.00 -22.91 -1.30
CA VAL A 83 25.21 -23.87 -0.22
C VAL A 83 25.36 -25.28 -0.79
N ASP A 84 24.47 -25.70 -1.69
CA ASP A 84 24.55 -27.00 -2.35
C ASP A 84 25.84 -27.16 -3.16
N TYR A 85 26.25 -26.10 -3.87
CA TYR A 85 27.52 -26.07 -4.60
C TYR A 85 28.72 -26.20 -3.65
N LEU A 86 28.79 -25.43 -2.56
CA LEU A 86 29.92 -25.45 -1.64
C LEU A 86 30.03 -26.77 -0.87
N LEU A 87 28.90 -27.40 -0.54
CA LEU A 87 28.86 -28.70 0.15
C LEU A 87 29.17 -29.89 -0.77
N SER A 88 29.07 -29.71 -2.10
CA SER A 88 29.41 -30.76 -3.07
C SER A 88 30.90 -31.13 -3.12
N GLY A 89 31.77 -30.30 -2.53
CA GLY A 89 33.22 -30.48 -2.59
C GLY A 89 33.85 -30.03 -3.90
N GLU A 90 33.07 -29.54 -4.87
CA GLU A 90 33.59 -29.01 -6.13
C GLU A 90 34.41 -27.73 -5.94
N SER A 91 34.12 -26.98 -4.88
CA SER A 91 34.82 -25.74 -4.50
C SER A 91 36.24 -25.96 -3.93
N SER A 92 36.59 -27.19 -3.50
CA SER A 92 37.90 -27.50 -2.91
C SER A 92 38.93 -28.01 -3.92
N LYS A 93 38.55 -28.12 -5.20
CA LYS A 93 39.44 -28.58 -6.28
C LYS A 93 40.41 -27.49 -6.71
N SER A 94 41.61 -27.89 -7.16
CA SER A 94 42.65 -26.96 -7.58
C SER A 94 42.24 -26.14 -8.80
N ALA A 95 42.80 -24.94 -8.95
CA ALA A 95 42.55 -24.06 -10.09
C ALA A 95 42.94 -24.70 -11.44
N ASP A 96 43.92 -25.62 -11.43
CA ASP A 96 44.39 -26.34 -12.62
C ASP A 96 43.50 -27.52 -13.02
N SER A 97 42.50 -27.86 -12.20
CA SER A 97 41.57 -28.95 -12.52
C SER A 97 40.47 -28.49 -13.49
N PRO A 98 39.92 -29.40 -14.33
CA PRO A 98 38.88 -29.06 -15.30
C PRO A 98 37.73 -28.29 -14.65
N GLY A 99 37.33 -27.16 -15.23
CA GLY A 99 36.32 -26.26 -14.66
C GLY A 99 36.86 -25.15 -13.74
N GLY A 100 38.19 -24.99 -13.62
CA GLY A 100 38.83 -23.95 -12.80
C GLY A 100 38.28 -22.53 -13.05
N TYR A 101 38.17 -22.12 -14.32
CA TYR A 101 37.59 -20.81 -14.69
C TYR A 101 36.14 -20.64 -14.23
N THR A 102 35.31 -21.69 -14.39
CA THR A 102 33.92 -21.69 -13.95
C THR A 102 33.80 -21.56 -12.43
N ARG A 103 34.72 -22.16 -11.66
CA ARG A 103 34.75 -22.00 -10.20
C ARG A 103 35.14 -20.58 -9.77
N GLU A 104 36.08 -19.97 -10.46
CA GLU A 104 36.46 -18.58 -10.19
C GLU A 104 35.30 -17.62 -10.47
N ASP A 105 34.58 -17.83 -11.56
CA ASP A 105 33.38 -17.05 -11.89
C ASP A 105 32.24 -17.30 -10.89
N LEU A 106 32.04 -18.53 -10.42
CA LEU A 106 31.10 -18.82 -9.33
C LEU A 106 31.48 -18.11 -8.02
N GLU A 107 32.76 -18.02 -7.68
CA GLU A 107 33.20 -17.27 -6.50
C GLU A 107 32.94 -15.77 -6.66
N LYS A 108 33.14 -15.21 -7.87
CA LYS A 108 32.77 -13.80 -8.16
C LYS A 108 31.27 -13.58 -7.97
N GLU A 109 30.44 -14.49 -8.48
CA GLU A 109 28.98 -14.42 -8.29
C GLU A 109 28.58 -14.58 -6.82
N ARG A 110 29.30 -15.39 -6.04
CA ARG A 110 29.07 -15.53 -4.59
C ARG A 110 29.37 -14.23 -3.85
N GLN A 111 30.48 -13.57 -4.17
CA GLN A 111 30.81 -12.26 -3.60
C GLN A 111 29.79 -11.19 -3.99
N SER A 112 29.28 -11.25 -5.22
CA SER A 112 28.19 -10.39 -5.68
C SER A 112 26.91 -10.63 -4.88
N LEU A 113 26.53 -11.89 -4.63
CA LEU A 113 25.36 -12.26 -3.82
C LEU A 113 25.46 -11.71 -2.39
N ILE A 114 26.64 -11.80 -1.75
CA ILE A 114 26.83 -11.28 -0.40
C ILE A 114 26.62 -9.77 -0.36
N LYS A 115 27.28 -9.03 -1.25
CA LYS A 115 27.14 -7.57 -1.34
C LYS A 115 25.71 -7.15 -1.64
N MET A 116 25.05 -7.84 -2.56
CA MET A 116 23.64 -7.59 -2.90
C MET A 116 22.73 -7.91 -1.73
N GLY A 117 23.00 -8.98 -0.97
CA GLY A 117 22.25 -9.37 0.22
C GLY A 117 22.38 -8.37 1.36
N GLU A 118 23.58 -7.81 1.60
CA GLU A 118 23.79 -6.74 2.57
C GLU A 118 23.01 -5.48 2.20
N ALA A 119 23.11 -5.02 0.94
CA ALA A 119 22.38 -3.86 0.45
C ALA A 119 20.86 -4.07 0.46
N PHE A 120 20.39 -5.29 0.16
CA PHE A 120 18.99 -5.65 0.24
C PHE A 120 18.47 -5.63 1.68
N HIS A 121 19.24 -6.18 2.63
CA HIS A 121 18.90 -6.13 4.04
C HIS A 121 18.76 -4.70 4.57
N GLU A 122 19.63 -3.78 4.13
CA GLU A 122 19.47 -2.35 4.43
C GLU A 122 18.13 -1.79 3.92
N GLN A 123 17.66 -2.23 2.73
CA GLN A 123 16.33 -1.85 2.23
C GLN A 123 15.20 -2.47 3.05
N GLU A 124 15.33 -3.71 3.55
CA GLU A 124 14.33 -4.33 4.45
C GLU A 124 14.16 -3.51 5.75
N LEU A 125 15.28 -3.08 6.33
CA LEU A 125 15.29 -2.22 7.51
C LEU A 125 14.68 -0.84 7.19
N ALA A 126 15.00 -0.27 6.04
CA ALA A 126 14.43 0.99 5.58
C ALA A 126 12.91 0.89 5.37
N HIS A 127 12.42 -0.20 4.78
CA HIS A 127 10.98 -0.44 4.58
C HIS A 127 10.25 -0.59 5.91
N THR A 128 10.83 -1.32 6.86
CA THR A 128 10.27 -1.47 8.21
C THR A 128 10.16 -0.12 8.93
N ARG A 129 11.20 0.73 8.83
CA ARG A 129 11.18 2.09 9.39
C ARG A 129 10.12 2.96 8.71
N LEU A 130 10.06 2.92 7.38
CA LEU A 130 9.06 3.66 6.59
C LEU A 130 7.63 3.28 6.99
N ILE A 131 7.34 1.99 7.18
CA ILE A 131 6.04 1.54 7.68
C ILE A 131 5.78 2.09 9.09
N ALA A 132 6.75 2.00 10.00
CA ALA A 132 6.58 2.48 11.37
C ALA A 132 6.31 3.99 11.44
N ASP A 133 7.09 4.78 10.70
CA ASP A 133 6.98 6.23 10.67
C ASP A 133 5.69 6.69 9.99
N SER A 134 5.33 6.09 8.84
CA SER A 134 4.09 6.39 8.15
C SER A 134 2.86 6.05 8.99
N GLN A 135 2.84 4.88 9.63
CA GLN A 135 1.75 4.48 10.53
C GLN A 135 1.63 5.39 11.75
N LYS A 136 2.74 5.73 12.39
CA LYS A 136 2.75 6.66 13.53
C LYS A 136 2.17 8.02 13.15
N SER A 137 2.57 8.54 11.98
CA SER A 137 2.06 9.81 11.47
C SER A 137 0.57 9.73 11.14
N LEU A 138 0.13 8.69 10.44
CA LEU A 138 -1.28 8.47 10.08
C LEU A 138 -2.18 8.32 11.32
N ILE A 139 -1.75 7.56 12.34
CA ILE A 139 -2.50 7.41 13.60
C ILE A 139 -2.70 8.78 14.26
N LYS A 140 -1.63 9.60 14.34
CA LYS A 140 -1.72 10.94 14.91
C LYS A 140 -2.70 11.83 14.11
N GLN A 141 -2.68 11.75 12.78
CA GLN A 141 -3.63 12.49 11.94
C GLN A 141 -5.07 12.02 12.14
N VAL A 142 -5.29 10.72 12.27
CA VAL A 142 -6.61 10.16 12.56
C VAL A 142 -7.12 10.62 13.93
N GLU A 143 -6.28 10.63 14.95
CA GLU A 143 -6.67 11.11 16.29
C GLU A 143 -7.08 12.58 16.27
N GLU A 144 -6.35 13.43 15.53
CA GLU A 144 -6.68 14.83 15.39
C GLU A 144 -7.96 15.03 14.55
N TRP A 145 -8.08 14.28 13.46
CA TRP A 145 -9.29 14.23 12.64
C TRP A 145 -10.53 13.87 13.47
N GLN A 146 -10.44 12.85 14.33
CA GLN A 146 -11.55 12.44 15.19
C GLN A 146 -11.98 13.56 16.15
N LYS A 147 -11.04 14.35 16.70
CA LYS A 147 -11.37 15.51 17.55
C LYS A 147 -12.10 16.58 16.76
N ILE A 148 -11.60 16.93 15.57
CA ILE A 148 -12.21 17.96 14.72
C ILE A 148 -13.61 17.51 14.27
N LEU A 149 -13.74 16.24 13.86
CA LEU A 149 -15.01 15.64 13.46
C LEU A 149 -16.03 15.66 14.60
N GLN A 150 -15.63 15.34 15.83
CA GLN A 150 -16.51 15.45 17.01
C GLN A 150 -16.93 16.90 17.29
N GLN A 151 -16.03 17.87 17.15
CA GLN A 151 -16.37 19.29 17.31
C GLN A 151 -17.40 19.75 16.26
N VAL A 152 -17.21 19.36 15.00
CA VAL A 152 -18.14 19.64 13.91
C VAL A 152 -19.49 18.97 14.16
N ALA A 153 -19.50 17.70 14.56
CA ALA A 153 -20.73 16.98 14.89
C ALA A 153 -21.49 17.63 16.05
N LYS A 154 -20.79 18.14 17.08
CA LYS A 154 -21.42 18.90 18.17
C LYS A 154 -22.06 20.18 17.69
N LYS A 155 -21.38 20.97 16.84
CA LYS A 155 -21.94 22.20 16.27
C LYS A 155 -23.21 21.93 15.47
N ILE A 156 -23.17 20.92 14.60
CA ILE A 156 -24.33 20.49 13.81
C ILE A 156 -25.47 20.02 14.71
N LYS A 157 -25.17 19.21 15.73
CA LYS A 157 -26.16 18.75 16.70
C LYS A 157 -26.84 19.91 17.44
N THR A 158 -26.09 20.91 17.89
CA THR A 158 -26.65 22.12 18.52
C THR A 158 -27.55 22.89 17.56
N ALA A 159 -27.18 22.97 16.29
CA ALA A 159 -28.00 23.62 15.28
C ALA A 159 -29.28 22.83 14.97
N MET A 160 -29.22 21.49 14.93
CA MET A 160 -30.40 20.62 14.82
C MET A 160 -31.32 20.75 16.04
N GLN A 161 -30.75 20.83 17.26
CA GLN A 161 -31.52 21.05 18.48
C GLN A 161 -32.27 22.39 18.48
N SER A 162 -31.70 23.43 17.87
CA SER A 162 -32.38 24.73 17.72
C SER A 162 -33.64 24.64 16.85
N GLN A 163 -33.70 23.63 15.96
CA GLN A 163 -34.86 23.31 15.13
C GLN A 163 -35.73 22.18 15.72
N GLN A 164 -35.59 21.90 17.03
CA GLN A 164 -36.32 20.85 17.76
C GLN A 164 -36.02 19.41 17.31
N ILE A 165 -34.92 19.20 16.59
CA ILE A 165 -34.49 17.87 16.14
C ILE A 165 -33.53 17.27 17.15
N VAL A 166 -33.95 16.17 17.81
CA VAL A 166 -33.12 15.44 18.78
C VAL A 166 -32.51 14.22 18.11
N VAL A 167 -31.21 14.27 17.83
CA VAL A 167 -30.46 13.16 17.23
C VAL A 167 -29.20 12.85 18.05
N SER A 168 -28.80 11.58 18.05
CA SER A 168 -27.56 11.13 18.70
C SER A 168 -26.32 11.66 17.97
N GLU A 169 -25.26 11.96 18.73
CA GLU A 169 -24.00 12.48 18.16
C GLU A 169 -23.37 11.48 17.16
N ASN A 170 -23.50 10.18 17.44
CA ASN A 170 -23.02 9.12 16.56
C ASN A 170 -23.73 9.10 15.19
N ALA A 171 -25.03 9.38 15.15
CA ALA A 171 -25.77 9.45 13.89
C ALA A 171 -25.36 10.68 13.06
N VAL A 172 -25.06 11.81 13.71
CA VAL A 172 -24.50 12.99 13.04
C VAL A 172 -23.11 12.71 12.47
N ILE A 173 -22.24 12.02 13.22
CA ILE A 173 -20.92 11.59 12.74
C ILE A 173 -21.05 10.67 11.52
N GLN A 174 -21.95 9.67 11.56
CA GLN A 174 -22.19 8.79 10.42
C GLN A 174 -22.70 9.55 9.20
N ALA A 175 -23.59 10.52 9.39
CA ALA A 175 -24.08 11.39 8.32
C ALA A 175 -22.94 12.20 7.68
N ILE A 176 -22.07 12.81 8.49
CA ILE A 176 -20.90 13.55 7.99
C ILE A 176 -19.96 12.63 7.21
N ASN A 177 -19.65 11.43 7.72
CA ASN A 177 -18.76 10.49 7.06
C ASN A 177 -19.28 10.08 5.67
N ILE A 178 -20.58 9.81 5.54
CA ILE A 178 -21.19 9.47 4.23
C ILE A 178 -21.07 10.63 3.27
N LEU A 179 -21.31 11.86 3.73
CA LEU A 179 -21.13 13.05 2.91
C LEU A 179 -19.68 13.20 2.47
N LEU A 180 -18.70 12.92 3.35
CA LEU A 180 -17.28 12.99 3.01
C LEU A 180 -16.80 11.88 2.06
N ILE A 181 -17.42 10.69 2.10
CA ILE A 181 -17.09 9.57 1.22
C ILE A 181 -17.67 9.78 -0.19
N LEU A 182 -18.88 10.34 -0.28
CA LEU A 182 -19.56 10.59 -1.55
C LEU A 182 -19.16 11.93 -2.19
N GLN A 183 -18.32 12.73 -1.52
CA GLN A 183 -17.87 14.02 -2.02
C GLN A 183 -16.43 13.96 -2.51
N ASP A 184 -16.22 14.55 -3.69
CA ASP A 184 -14.91 14.85 -4.23
C ASP A 184 -14.39 16.14 -3.58
N VAL A 185 -13.36 16.05 -2.75
CA VAL A 185 -12.86 17.19 -1.97
C VAL A 185 -12.10 18.20 -2.83
N THR A 186 -11.68 17.81 -4.04
CA THR A 186 -10.94 18.68 -4.96
C THR A 186 -11.84 19.59 -5.79
N LYS A 187 -13.13 19.27 -5.91
CA LYS A 187 -14.09 20.11 -6.64
C LYS A 187 -14.59 21.21 -5.72
N THR A 188 -14.13 22.43 -6.01
CA THR A 188 -14.54 23.68 -5.36
C THR A 188 -16.04 23.99 -5.49
N SER A 189 -16.75 23.36 -6.43
CA SER A 189 -18.18 23.57 -6.64
C SER A 189 -19.03 22.65 -5.77
N ASP A 190 -19.63 23.27 -4.75
CA ASP A 190 -20.85 22.89 -4.05
C ASP A 190 -21.01 21.41 -3.67
N VAL A 191 -21.12 21.18 -2.36
CA VAL A 191 -21.99 20.11 -1.89
C VAL A 191 -23.36 20.41 -2.47
N ALA A 192 -23.68 19.83 -3.63
CA ALA A 192 -24.95 20.06 -4.25
C ALA A 192 -26.00 19.68 -3.22
N LEU A 193 -26.85 20.63 -2.84
CA LEU A 193 -27.94 20.44 -1.88
C LEU A 193 -28.90 19.31 -2.31
N LYS A 194 -28.73 18.79 -3.54
CA LYS A 194 -29.48 17.73 -4.20
C LYS A 194 -28.65 16.51 -4.60
N ASN A 195 -27.56 16.20 -3.88
CA ASN A 195 -26.79 14.98 -4.11
C ASN A 195 -27.48 13.73 -3.52
N GLU A 196 -27.31 12.54 -4.13
CA GLU A 196 -27.91 11.27 -3.67
C GLU A 196 -27.54 10.94 -2.22
N GLY A 197 -26.36 11.39 -1.78
CA GLY A 197 -25.86 11.25 -0.41
C GLY A 197 -26.79 11.84 0.66
N TRP A 198 -27.53 12.91 0.36
CA TRP A 198 -28.49 13.50 1.31
C TRP A 198 -29.65 12.56 1.62
N THR A 199 -30.10 11.79 0.64
CA THR A 199 -31.14 10.77 0.84
C THR A 199 -30.71 9.71 1.85
N ARG A 200 -29.41 9.34 1.83
CA ARG A 200 -28.83 8.37 2.78
C ARG A 200 -28.66 8.99 4.16
N VAL A 201 -28.23 10.25 4.22
CA VAL A 201 -28.16 11.04 5.46
C VAL A 201 -29.53 11.16 6.12
N GLU A 202 -30.57 11.50 5.37
CA GLU A 202 -31.94 11.61 5.88
C GLU A 202 -32.50 10.29 6.40
N LYS A 203 -32.13 9.16 5.76
CA LYS A 203 -32.46 7.82 6.27
C LYS A 203 -31.81 7.53 7.61
N ILE A 204 -30.54 7.92 7.80
CA ILE A 204 -29.79 7.70 9.05
C ILE A 204 -30.31 8.58 10.17
N LEU A 205 -30.60 9.84 9.85
CA LEU A 205 -31.17 10.80 10.81
C LEU A 205 -32.67 10.56 11.05
N GLN A 206 -33.31 9.68 10.25
CA GLN A 206 -34.74 9.38 10.25
C GLN A 206 -35.63 10.62 10.08
N GLN A 207 -35.10 11.66 9.44
CA GLN A 207 -35.75 12.96 9.31
C GLN A 207 -35.36 13.61 7.98
N LYS A 208 -36.30 14.37 7.41
CA LYS A 208 -36.00 15.22 6.26
C LYS A 208 -35.31 16.49 6.72
N LEU A 209 -34.22 16.84 6.09
CA LEU A 209 -33.45 18.04 6.41
C LEU A 209 -33.95 19.21 5.55
N SER A 210 -34.17 20.36 6.20
CA SER A 210 -34.41 21.63 5.51
C SER A 210 -33.17 22.07 4.72
N GLU A 211 -33.35 22.90 3.69
CA GLU A 211 -32.21 23.43 2.93
C GLU A 211 -31.25 24.23 3.82
N ASP A 212 -31.77 24.92 4.84
CA ASP A 212 -30.97 25.64 5.85
C ASP A 212 -30.06 24.70 6.67
N LEU A 213 -30.60 23.56 7.15
CA LEU A 213 -29.78 22.56 7.85
C LEU A 213 -28.75 21.93 6.91
N ARG A 214 -29.14 21.63 5.66
CA ARG A 214 -28.19 21.12 4.67
C ARG A 214 -27.05 22.11 4.47
N GLN A 215 -27.35 23.40 4.33
CA GLN A 215 -26.34 24.46 4.20
C GLN A 215 -25.39 24.50 5.40
N GLN A 216 -25.89 24.38 6.63
CA GLN A 216 -25.04 24.33 7.82
C GLN A 216 -24.09 23.12 7.81
N PHE A 217 -24.56 21.94 7.38
CA PHE A 217 -23.68 20.79 7.17
C PHE A 217 -22.61 21.08 6.12
N VAL A 218 -22.95 21.73 5.00
CA VAL A 218 -21.99 22.11 3.95
C VAL A 218 -20.91 23.02 4.51
N GLU A 219 -21.28 24.05 5.26
CA GLU A 219 -20.34 25.01 5.86
C GLU A 219 -19.40 24.35 6.86
N GLN A 220 -19.92 23.45 7.71
CA GLN A 220 -19.08 22.74 8.66
C GLN A 220 -18.19 21.70 7.97
N ILE A 221 -18.66 21.02 6.92
CA ILE A 221 -17.83 20.12 6.10
C ILE A 221 -16.74 20.91 5.36
N ALA A 222 -17.03 22.12 4.90
CA ALA A 222 -16.03 22.99 4.29
C ALA A 222 -14.86 23.28 5.25
N SER A 223 -15.13 23.41 6.56
CA SER A 223 -14.08 23.59 7.57
C SER A 223 -13.15 22.36 7.72
N LEU A 224 -13.65 21.15 7.40
CA LEU A 224 -12.86 19.92 7.42
C LEU A 224 -11.90 19.82 6.22
N ARG A 225 -12.18 20.54 5.12
CA ARG A 225 -11.38 20.46 3.89
C ARG A 225 -9.94 20.94 4.09
N ASN A 226 -9.72 21.97 4.90
CA ASN A 226 -8.38 22.48 5.16
C ASN A 226 -7.49 21.41 5.80
N PHE A 227 -8.02 20.68 6.77
CA PHE A 227 -7.32 19.55 7.40
C PHE A 227 -7.01 18.43 6.39
N MET A 228 -7.93 18.15 5.47
CA MET A 228 -7.71 17.16 4.42
C MET A 228 -6.58 17.56 3.46
N LEU A 229 -6.52 18.83 3.06
CA LEU A 229 -5.45 19.35 2.19
C LEU A 229 -4.09 19.31 2.88
N GLU A 230 -4.03 19.68 4.16
CA GLU A 230 -2.80 19.55 4.98
C GLU A 230 -2.35 18.09 5.10
N THR A 231 -3.31 17.18 5.29
CA THR A 231 -3.05 15.74 5.35
C THR A 231 -2.48 15.24 4.02
N GLU A 232 -3.07 15.62 2.89
CA GLU A 232 -2.57 15.22 1.57
C GLU A 232 -1.12 15.66 1.33
N SER A 233 -0.80 16.91 1.66
CA SER A 233 0.57 17.42 1.54
C SER A 233 1.58 16.61 2.36
N LEU A 234 1.18 16.14 3.55
CA LEU A 234 2.02 15.30 4.39
C LEU A 234 2.18 13.90 3.80
N LEU A 235 1.11 13.34 3.24
CA LEU A 235 1.12 12.00 2.65
C LEU A 235 1.92 11.94 1.35
N GLN A 236 1.96 13.01 0.57
CA GLN A 236 2.75 13.06 -0.66
C GLN A 236 4.23 12.76 -0.41
N GLY A 237 4.80 13.28 0.69
CA GLY A 237 6.19 12.98 1.06
C GLY A 237 6.44 11.49 1.32
N PHE A 238 5.47 10.77 1.91
CA PHE A 238 5.57 9.32 2.05
C PHE A 238 5.39 8.59 0.72
N ILE A 239 4.49 9.06 -0.15
CA ILE A 239 4.25 8.47 -1.47
C ILE A 239 5.53 8.50 -2.31
N ASP A 240 6.24 9.62 -2.31
CA ASP A 240 7.49 9.77 -3.10
C ASP A 240 8.58 8.81 -2.59
N VAL A 241 8.74 8.68 -1.28
CA VAL A 241 9.70 7.75 -0.66
C VAL A 241 9.31 6.29 -0.95
N ILE A 242 8.01 5.98 -0.90
CA ILE A 242 7.48 4.66 -1.22
C ILE A 242 7.78 4.31 -2.69
N ALA A 243 7.51 5.22 -3.63
CA ALA A 243 7.76 5.00 -5.05
C ALA A 243 9.25 4.74 -5.34
N ALA A 244 10.14 5.52 -4.72
CA ALA A 244 11.58 5.31 -4.83
C ALA A 244 12.00 3.94 -4.28
N MET A 245 11.40 3.50 -3.17
CA MET A 245 11.64 2.17 -2.61
C MET A 245 11.09 1.07 -3.51
N THR A 246 9.91 1.24 -4.10
CA THR A 246 9.31 0.30 -5.06
C THR A 246 10.27 0.05 -6.22
N ALA A 247 10.82 1.11 -6.82
CA ALA A 247 11.78 1.00 -7.91
C ALA A 247 13.03 0.19 -7.51
N ARG A 248 13.59 0.45 -6.32
CA ARG A 248 14.74 -0.30 -5.81
C ARG A 248 14.43 -1.77 -5.56
N LEU A 249 13.28 -2.08 -4.98
CA LEU A 249 12.87 -3.47 -4.71
C LEU A 249 12.65 -4.24 -6.01
N ARG A 250 12.07 -3.61 -7.04
CA ARG A 250 11.96 -4.21 -8.39
C ARG A 250 13.33 -4.50 -8.99
N ASP A 251 14.29 -3.58 -8.83
CA ASP A 251 15.67 -3.76 -9.30
C ASP A 251 16.35 -4.94 -8.58
N PHE A 252 16.27 -5.02 -7.25
CA PHE A 252 16.76 -6.18 -6.49
C PHE A 252 16.11 -7.50 -6.93
N ARG A 253 14.79 -7.52 -7.13
CA ARG A 253 14.06 -8.70 -7.63
C ARG A 253 14.64 -9.17 -8.97
N THR A 254 14.88 -8.25 -9.90
CA THR A 254 15.49 -8.54 -11.20
C THR A 254 16.94 -9.01 -11.07
N GLN A 255 17.74 -8.36 -10.23
CA GLN A 255 19.14 -8.72 -10.01
C GLN A 255 19.27 -10.12 -9.40
N PHE A 256 18.50 -10.46 -8.37
CA PHE A 256 18.49 -11.80 -7.79
C PHE A 256 18.03 -12.85 -8.82
N TYR A 257 17.00 -12.55 -9.61
CA TYR A 257 16.56 -13.45 -10.67
C TYR A 257 17.67 -13.70 -11.72
N ASN A 258 18.33 -12.65 -12.20
CA ASN A 258 19.41 -12.77 -13.16
C ASN A 258 20.61 -13.54 -12.59
N LEU A 259 20.93 -13.32 -11.31
CA LEU A 259 21.96 -14.06 -10.60
C LEU A 259 21.62 -15.56 -10.54
N ILE A 260 20.39 -15.93 -10.20
CA ILE A 260 19.95 -17.33 -10.19
C ILE A 260 20.17 -17.98 -11.57
N LEU A 261 19.78 -17.29 -12.65
CA LEU A 261 19.98 -17.81 -14.01
C LEU A 261 21.46 -18.02 -14.32
N LYS A 262 22.30 -17.03 -14.03
CA LYS A 262 23.75 -17.08 -14.27
C LYS A 262 24.42 -18.20 -13.48
N VAL A 263 24.11 -18.31 -12.18
CA VAL A 263 24.66 -19.35 -11.30
C VAL A 263 24.20 -20.74 -11.74
N THR A 264 22.93 -20.90 -12.11
CA THR A 264 22.42 -22.19 -12.61
C THR A 264 23.16 -22.62 -13.88
N GLU A 265 23.45 -21.69 -14.78
CA GLU A 265 24.19 -21.99 -16.01
C GLU A 265 25.65 -22.34 -15.75
N LEU A 266 26.33 -21.60 -14.87
CA LEU A 266 27.70 -21.92 -14.46
C LEU A 266 27.78 -23.29 -13.77
N ILE A 267 26.82 -23.61 -12.90
CA ILE A 267 26.77 -24.90 -12.20
C ILE A 267 26.61 -26.06 -13.20
N ARG A 268 25.83 -25.89 -14.27
CA ARG A 268 25.66 -26.92 -15.32
C ARG A 268 26.93 -27.21 -16.11
N GLN A 269 27.85 -26.26 -16.18
CA GLN A 269 29.12 -26.39 -16.90
C GLN A 269 30.19 -27.13 -16.08
N LEU A 270 29.94 -27.40 -14.80
CA LEU A 270 30.86 -28.13 -13.93
C LEU A 270 30.81 -29.64 -14.28
N PRO A 271 31.97 -30.27 -14.55
CA PRO A 271 32.02 -31.63 -15.09
C PRO A 271 31.60 -32.72 -14.10
N GLU A 272 31.75 -32.49 -12.79
CA GLU A 272 31.50 -33.48 -11.74
C GLU A 272 30.35 -33.11 -10.80
N TYR A 273 29.81 -31.89 -10.92
CA TYR A 273 28.65 -31.49 -10.14
C TYR A 273 27.37 -32.07 -10.74
N ARG A 274 26.53 -32.67 -9.89
CA ARG A 274 25.17 -33.07 -10.26
C ARG A 274 24.18 -32.53 -9.25
N ALA A 275 23.29 -31.66 -9.72
CA ALA A 275 22.19 -31.16 -8.91
C ALA A 275 21.26 -32.32 -8.52
N ASN A 276 20.84 -32.36 -7.26
CA ASN A 276 19.77 -33.25 -6.82
C ASN A 276 18.42 -32.71 -7.33
N SER A 277 17.77 -33.47 -8.23
CA SER A 277 16.53 -33.04 -8.88
C SER A 277 15.37 -32.86 -7.90
N VAL A 278 15.30 -33.67 -6.83
CA VAL A 278 14.23 -33.57 -5.83
C VAL A 278 14.38 -32.30 -5.01
N GLN A 279 15.57 -32.05 -4.48
CA GLN A 279 15.89 -30.85 -3.70
C GLN A 279 15.78 -29.57 -4.54
N THR A 280 16.11 -29.64 -5.83
CA THR A 280 15.96 -28.50 -6.75
C THR A 280 14.49 -28.13 -6.95
N GLU A 281 13.61 -29.13 -7.05
CA GLU A 281 12.17 -28.92 -7.23
C GLU A 281 11.52 -28.37 -5.95
N GLU A 282 11.84 -28.95 -4.79
CA GLU A 282 11.38 -28.45 -3.48
C GLU A 282 11.79 -26.99 -3.27
N ASN A 283 13.02 -26.64 -3.63
CA ASN A 283 13.51 -25.26 -3.50
C ASN A 283 12.85 -24.28 -4.51
N ARG A 284 12.27 -24.78 -5.60
CA ARG A 284 11.58 -23.96 -6.62
C ARG A 284 10.11 -23.72 -6.30
N GLU A 285 9.51 -24.52 -5.42
CA GLU A 285 8.09 -24.42 -5.08
C GLU A 285 7.73 -23.00 -4.59
N SER A 286 8.62 -22.36 -3.82
CA SER A 286 8.44 -20.99 -3.33
C SER A 286 8.63 -19.91 -4.40
N LEU A 287 9.03 -20.26 -5.63
CA LEU A 287 9.28 -19.32 -6.72
C LEU A 287 8.13 -19.23 -7.74
N HIS A 288 7.02 -19.92 -7.49
CA HIS A 288 5.81 -19.85 -8.30
C HIS A 288 4.98 -18.61 -7.94
N PHE A 289 5.50 -17.44 -8.30
CA PHE A 289 4.79 -16.17 -8.18
C PHE A 289 4.86 -15.37 -9.48
N ASP A 290 3.86 -14.50 -9.67
CA ASP A 290 3.83 -13.60 -10.81
C ASP A 290 4.88 -12.48 -10.64
N LYS A 291 5.80 -12.41 -11.60
CA LYS A 291 6.92 -11.47 -11.61
C LYS A 291 6.51 -10.07 -12.09
N ALA A 292 5.36 -9.95 -12.76
CA ALA A 292 4.83 -8.68 -13.24
C ALA A 292 4.07 -7.91 -12.14
N ILE A 293 3.90 -8.50 -10.95
CA ILE A 293 3.24 -7.82 -9.83
C ILE A 293 3.95 -6.52 -9.51
N GLY A 294 3.17 -5.45 -9.53
CA GLY A 294 3.60 -4.10 -9.27
C GLY A 294 4.14 -3.36 -10.50
N ASP A 295 4.28 -3.93 -11.70
CA ASP A 295 4.88 -3.20 -12.84
C ASP A 295 3.99 -2.08 -13.43
N GLN A 296 2.69 -2.06 -13.11
CA GLN A 296 1.70 -1.08 -13.58
C GLN A 296 1.28 -0.04 -12.52
N SER A 297 1.83 -0.10 -11.31
CA SER A 297 1.41 0.69 -10.13
C SER A 297 2.46 1.68 -9.59
#